data_AF-A0A2Z5H0J0-F1
#
_entry.id   AF-A0A2Z5H0J0-F1
#
_cell.length_a   1.000
_cell.length_b   1.000
_cell.length_c   1.000
_cell.angle_alpha   90.00
_cell.angle_beta   90.00
_cell.angle_gamma   90.00
#
_symmetry.space_group_name_H-M   'P 1'
#
loop_
_entity.id
_entity.type
_entity.pdbx_description
1 polymer ?
#
loop_
_entity_poly.entity_id
_entity_poly.type
_entity_poly.pdbx_seq_one_letter_code
_entity_poly.pdbx_strand_id
1 'polypeptide(L)'
;LLRVFSLMQVLGMKFNYIWISISLIGGVLVSLICLWQMDLKALIAYSSVAHMGIVLSGLMTMTYWGLNGSYTLMIAHGLCSSGLFCLAN
;
A
#
# COMPACT_ATOMS: atom_id res chain seq x y z
N LEU A 1 4.54 9.09 4.02
CA LEU A 1 5.04 8.77 2.67
C LEU A 1 5.19 10.01 1.79
N LEU A 2 4.10 10.69 1.43
CA LEU A 2 4.14 11.81 0.46
C LEU A 2 5.06 12.99 0.85
N ARG A 3 5.14 13.36 2.14
CA ARG A 3 6.06 14.44 2.57
C ARG A 3 7.55 14.10 2.44
N VAL A 4 7.90 12.83 2.57
CA VAL A 4 9.30 12.36 2.48
C VAL A 4 9.66 12.00 1.04
N PHE A 5 8.65 11.76 0.19
CA PHE A 5 8.82 11.43 -1.22
C PHE A 5 9.55 12.54 -2.00
N SER A 6 9.26 13.81 -1.73
CA SER A 6 9.95 14.94 -2.38
C SER A 6 11.46 14.97 -2.06
N LEU A 7 11.86 14.52 -0.87
CA LEU A 7 13.26 14.36 -0.45
C LEU A 7 13.89 13.09 -1.04
N MET A 8 13.12 12.00 -1.14
CA MET A 8 13.58 10.72 -1.66
C MET A 8 13.63 10.66 -3.19
N GLN A 9 13.18 11.68 -3.90
CA GLN A 9 13.05 11.64 -5.36
C GLN A 9 14.40 11.42 -6.07
N VAL A 10 15.48 12.00 -5.54
CA VAL A 10 16.85 11.86 -6.10
C VAL A 10 17.44 10.46 -5.84
N LEU A 11 17.18 9.89 -4.66
CA LEU A 11 17.66 8.55 -4.28
C LEU A 11 16.81 7.42 -4.89
N GLY A 12 15.52 7.67 -5.11
CA GLY A 12 14.59 6.73 -5.72
C GLY A 12 15.02 6.30 -7.11
N MET A 13 15.50 7.22 -7.96
CA MET A 13 15.88 6.92 -9.35
C MET A 13 16.86 5.73 -9.51
N LYS A 14 17.73 5.47 -8.52
CA LYS A 14 18.67 4.33 -8.55
C LYS A 14 18.10 3.05 -7.94
N PHE A 15 17.27 3.17 -6.90
CA PHE A 15 16.78 2.01 -6.14
C PHE A 15 15.31 1.63 -6.45
N ASN A 16 14.63 2.36 -7.34
CA ASN A 16 13.20 2.18 -7.64
C ASN A 16 12.85 0.73 -7.97
N TYR A 17 13.64 0.04 -8.81
CA TYR A 17 13.37 -1.34 -9.20
C TYR A 17 13.39 -2.33 -8.03
N ILE A 18 14.29 -2.13 -7.06
CA ILE A 18 14.41 -2.97 -5.87
C ILE A 18 13.21 -2.75 -4.94
N TRP A 19 12.80 -1.51 -4.75
CA TRP A 19 11.63 -1.18 -3.93
C TRP A 19 10.33 -1.68 -4.56
N ILE A 20 10.19 -1.59 -5.89
CA ILE A 20 9.01 -2.09 -6.62
C ILE A 20 8.92 -3.62 -6.52
N SER A 21 10.03 -4.35 -6.70
CA SER A 21 9.99 -5.83 -6.64
C SER A 21 9.61 -6.33 -5.24
N ILE A 22 10.23 -5.78 -4.20
CA ILE A 22 9.93 -6.15 -2.80
C ILE A 22 8.49 -5.81 -2.42
N SER A 23 7.99 -4.63 -2.80
CA SER A 23 6.63 -4.22 -2.48
C SER A 23 5.57 -5.06 -3.19
N LEU A 24 5.79 -5.44 -4.46
CA LEU A 24 4.87 -6.31 -5.19
C LEU A 24 4.87 -7.74 -4.65
N ILE A 25 6.06 -8.34 -4.43
CA ILE A 25 6.16 -9.70 -3.90
C ILE A 25 5.56 -9.77 -2.49
N GLY A 26 5.91 -8.82 -1.63
CA GLY A 26 5.35 -8.72 -0.28
C GLY A 26 3.83 -8.51 -0.30
N GLY A 27 3.33 -7.63 -1.17
CA GLY A 27 1.90 -7.38 -1.34
C GLY A 27 1.12 -8.63 -1.75
N VAL A 28 1.64 -9.40 -2.71
CA VAL A 28 1.02 -10.67 -3.14
C VAL A 28 1.01 -11.69 -2.00
N LEU A 29 2.14 -11.89 -1.31
CA LEU A 29 2.20 -12.85 -0.21
C LEU A 29 1.23 -12.49 0.92
N VAL A 30 1.17 -11.22 1.33
CA VAL A 30 0.25 -10.75 2.36
C VAL A 30 -1.20 -10.90 1.93
N SER A 31 -1.51 -10.65 0.64
CA SER A 31 -2.87 -10.84 0.12
C SER A 31 -3.32 -12.30 0.17
N LEU A 32 -2.41 -13.25 -0.07
CA LEU A 32 -2.72 -14.69 0.05
C LEU A 32 -2.96 -15.09 1.51
N ILE A 33 -2.13 -14.60 2.43
CA ILE A 33 -2.31 -14.86 3.88
C ILE A 33 -3.65 -14.27 4.36
N CYS A 34 -4.04 -13.11 3.84
CA CYS A 34 -5.30 -12.47 4.17
C CYS A 34 -6.51 -13.36 3.83
N LEU A 35 -6.48 -14.13 2.73
CA LEU A 35 -7.59 -15.01 2.35
C LEU A 35 -7.83 -16.17 3.33
N TRP A 36 -6.82 -16.56 4.10
CA TRP A 36 -6.92 -17.64 5.10
C TRP A 36 -7.27 -17.14 6.50
N GLN A 37 -7.36 -15.83 6.71
CA GLN A 37 -7.64 -15.27 8.02
C GLN A 37 -9.13 -15.40 8.38
N MET A 38 -9.43 -16.08 9.48
CA MET A 38 -10.80 -16.28 9.98
C MET A 38 -11.33 -15.07 10.77
N ASP A 39 -10.43 -14.29 11.41
CA ASP A 39 -10.81 -13.15 12.24
C ASP A 39 -10.94 -11.85 11.41
N LEU A 40 -12.12 -11.21 11.46
CA LEU A 40 -12.40 -9.96 10.72
C LEU A 40 -11.43 -8.81 11.06
N LYS A 41 -11.09 -8.61 12.35
CA LYS A 41 -10.15 -7.55 12.75
C LYS A 41 -8.73 -7.79 12.19
N ALA A 42 -8.29 -9.05 12.16
CA ALA A 42 -7.01 -9.41 11.58
C ALA A 42 -7.04 -9.35 10.03
N LEU A 43 -8.16 -9.74 9.41
CA LEU A 43 -8.38 -9.60 7.96
C LEU A 43 -8.23 -8.14 7.51
N ILE A 44 -8.83 -7.20 8.23
CA ILE A 44 -8.73 -5.77 7.93
C ILE A 44 -7.29 -5.28 8.12
N ALA A 45 -6.58 -5.76 9.14
CA ALA A 45 -5.18 -5.41 9.37
C ALA A 45 -4.27 -5.93 8.25
N TYR A 46 -4.37 -7.20 7.85
CA TYR A 46 -3.52 -7.76 6.79
C TYR A 46 -3.82 -7.18 5.41
N SER A 47 -5.09 -6.96 5.06
CA SER A 47 -5.45 -6.27 3.81
C SER A 47 -4.91 -4.84 3.76
N SER A 48 -4.86 -4.13 4.89
CA SER A 48 -4.27 -2.78 4.94
C SER A 48 -2.77 -2.77 4.59
N VAL A 49 -2.03 -3.80 5.02
CA VAL A 49 -0.61 -3.96 4.69
C VAL A 49 -0.42 -4.22 3.18
N ALA A 50 -1.27 -5.04 2.57
CA ALA A 50 -1.23 -5.29 1.13
C ALA A 50 -1.53 -4.00 0.32
N HIS A 51 -2.57 -3.24 0.69
CA HIS A 51 -2.90 -1.97 0.03
C HIS A 51 -1.76 -0.95 0.13
N MET A 52 -1.13 -0.80 1.31
CA MET A 52 0.00 0.12 1.47
C MET A 52 1.25 -0.34 0.71
N GLY A 53 1.44 -1.65 0.48
CA GLY A 53 2.47 -2.17 -0.43
C GLY A 53 2.27 -1.69 -1.87
N ILE A 54 1.03 -1.64 -2.35
CA ILE A 54 0.68 -1.12 -3.69
C ILE A 54 0.89 0.40 -3.76
N VAL A 55 0.60 1.14 -2.68
CA VAL A 55 0.91 2.58 -2.60
C VAL A 55 2.41 2.81 -2.73
N LEU A 56 3.23 1.99 -2.06
CA LEU A 56 4.69 2.11 -2.12
C LEU A 56 5.23 1.83 -3.53
N SER A 57 4.76 0.78 -4.20
CA SER A 57 5.17 0.47 -5.58
C SER A 57 4.75 1.57 -6.55
N GLY A 58 3.54 2.11 -6.40
CA GLY A 58 3.01 3.22 -7.20
C GLY A 58 3.81 4.51 -7.04
N LEU A 59 4.20 4.85 -5.81
CA LEU A 59 5.07 6.00 -5.53
C LEU A 59 6.44 5.84 -6.19
N MET A 60 7.04 4.66 -6.12
CA MET A 60 8.37 4.39 -6.68
C MET A 60 8.42 4.38 -8.21
N THR A 61 7.27 4.41 -8.91
CA THR A 61 7.26 4.59 -10.38
C THR A 61 7.62 6.01 -10.82
N MET A 62 7.61 7.01 -9.93
CA MET A 62 7.93 8.41 -10.23
C MET A 62 7.12 9.05 -11.37
N THR A 63 6.00 8.44 -11.77
CA THR A 63 5.11 8.99 -12.80
C THR A 63 3.99 9.80 -12.16
N TYR A 64 3.49 10.81 -12.88
CA TYR A 64 2.33 11.60 -12.43
C TYR A 64 1.10 10.71 -12.19
N TRP A 65 0.90 9.71 -13.05
CA TRP A 65 -0.17 8.72 -12.90
C TRP A 65 0.00 7.85 -11.65
N GLY A 66 1.22 7.39 -11.36
CA GLY A 66 1.54 6.62 -10.16
C GLY A 66 1.32 7.41 -8.88
N LEU A 67 1.71 8.70 -8.87
CA LEU A 67 1.47 9.60 -7.74
C LEU A 67 -0.02 9.81 -7.48
N ASN A 68 -0.79 10.16 -8.50
CA ASN A 68 -2.23 10.35 -8.37
C ASN A 68 -2.94 9.06 -7.94
N GLY A 69 -2.57 7.91 -8.51
CA GLY A 69 -3.14 6.60 -8.13
C GLY A 69 -2.79 6.21 -6.70
N SER A 70 -1.56 6.46 -6.25
CA SER A 70 -1.15 6.19 -4.86
C SER A 70 -1.91 7.08 -3.87
N TYR A 71 -2.17 8.33 -4.24
CA TYR A 71 -2.90 9.30 -3.43
C TYR A 71 -4.38 8.91 -3.29
N THR A 72 -5.04 8.56 -4.39
CA THR A 72 -6.45 8.13 -4.35
C THR A 72 -6.61 6.83 -3.57
N LEU A 73 -5.70 5.88 -3.71
CA LEU A 73 -5.74 4.61 -2.97
C LEU A 73 -5.54 4.82 -1.46
N MET A 74 -4.66 5.74 -1.04
CA MET A 74 -4.51 6.09 0.38
C MET A 74 -5.81 6.64 0.98
N ILE A 75 -6.51 7.51 0.27
CA ILE A 75 -7.78 8.09 0.74
C ILE A 75 -8.86 7.01 0.79
N ALA A 76 -9.03 6.25 -0.30
CA ALA A 76 -10.03 5.19 -0.39
C ALA A 76 -9.83 4.13 0.68
N HIS A 77 -8.57 3.73 0.89
CA HIS A 77 -8.24 2.77 1.93
C HIS A 77 -8.56 3.31 3.32
N GLY A 78 -8.20 4.56 3.64
CA GLY A 78 -8.50 5.16 4.94
C GLY A 78 -9.99 5.17 5.27
N LEU A 79 -10.83 5.55 4.30
CA LEU A 79 -12.30 5.54 4.47
C LEU A 79 -12.87 4.13 4.61
N CYS A 80 -12.41 3.19 3.76
CA CYS A 80 -12.90 1.81 3.76
C CYS A 80 -12.51 1.07 5.05
N SER A 81 -11.24 1.19 5.51
CA SER A 81 -10.79 0.51 6.72
C SER A 81 -11.51 1.02 7.95
N SER A 82 -11.75 2.32 8.07
CA SER A 82 -12.52 2.87 9.21
C SER A 82 -13.96 2.34 9.23
N GLY A 83 -14.61 2.25 8.07
CA GLY A 83 -15.96 1.70 7.97
C GLY A 83 -16.02 0.22 8.38
N LEU A 84 -15.10 -0.59 7.88
CA LEU A 84 -15.01 -2.01 8.23
C LEU A 84 -14.69 -2.24 9.71
N PHE A 85 -13.82 -1.42 10.32
CA PHE A 85 -13.56 -1.50 11.76
C PHE A 85 -14.78 -1.14 12.61
N CYS A 86 -15.60 -0.18 12.19
CA CYS A 86 -16.86 0.14 12.86
C CYS A 86 -17.90 -1.00 12.75
N LEU A 87 -17.91 -1.74 11.65
CA LEU A 87 -18.81 -2.89 11.45
C LEU A 87 -18.34 -4.16 12.15
N ALA A 88 -17.03 -4.35 12.28
CA ALA A 88 -16.41 -5.53 12.88
C ALA A 88 -16.29 -5.45 14.42
N ASN A 89 -16.81 -4.40 15.05
CA ASN A 89 -16.84 -4.21 16.49
C ASN A 89 -18.26 -4.25 17.03
#